data_AF-A0A7J6RYX3-F1
#
_entry.id   AF-A0A7J6RYX3-F1
#
_cell.length_a   1.000
_cell.length_b   1.000
_cell.length_c   1.000
_cell.angle_alpha   90.00
_cell.angle_beta   90.00
_cell.angle_gamma   90.00
#
_symmetry.space_group_name_H-M   'P 1'
#
loop_
_entity.id
_entity.type
_entity.pdbx_description
1 polymer ?
#
loop_
_entity_poly.entity_id
_entity_poly.type
_entity_poly.pdbx_seq_one_letter_code
_entity_poly.pdbx_strand_id
1 'polypeptide(L)'
;EILKKGEQLRLCKDFCNEDGIFGRLETAQSQLNLCEKALNDFMDGKRRAFPRFYFVSTSDLLDILSNGNTPAKVMPHLSKVFQAVQTYELEYPNGKDQRPDAVGMESCVGVEYVPFPEPTP
;
A
#
# COMPACT_ATOMS: atom_id res chain seq x y z
N GLU A 1 -19.91 14.98 -1.19
CA GLU A 1 -21.21 15.61 -1.48
C GLU A 1 -22.38 14.98 -0.73
N ILE A 2 -22.76 13.70 -0.94
CA ILE A 2 -23.92 13.09 -0.24
C ILE A 2 -23.80 13.17 1.29
N LEU A 3 -22.71 12.65 1.85
CA LEU A 3 -22.49 12.64 3.30
C LEU A 3 -22.27 14.05 3.88
N LYS A 4 -21.64 14.96 3.12
CA LYS A 4 -21.46 16.37 3.51
C LYS A 4 -22.81 17.09 3.65
N LYS A 5 -23.75 16.81 2.74
CA LYS A 5 -25.11 17.34 2.81
C LYS A 5 -25.87 16.74 4.00
N GLY A 6 -25.66 15.46 4.29
CA GLY A 6 -26.17 14.81 5.50
C GLY A 6 -25.64 15.45 6.78
N GLU A 7 -24.36 15.83 6.84
CA GLU A 7 -23.77 16.52 7.99
C GLU A 7 -24.40 17.91 8.23
N GLN A 8 -24.73 18.64 7.16
CA GLN A 8 -25.43 19.92 7.26
C GLN A 8 -26.88 19.77 7.76
N LEU A 9 -27.51 18.63 7.46
CA LEU A 9 -28.87 18.31 7.88
C LEU A 9 -28.86 17.64 9.26
N ARG A 10 -29.03 18.44 10.32
CA ARG A 10 -29.04 17.96 11.72
C ARG A 10 -30.12 16.92 12.03
N LEU A 11 -31.22 16.91 11.26
CA LEU A 11 -32.32 15.97 11.45
C LEU A 11 -32.26 14.87 10.41
N CYS A 12 -32.11 13.63 10.88
CA CYS A 12 -32.08 12.42 10.04
C CYS A 12 -33.31 12.32 9.12
N LYS A 13 -34.49 12.74 9.61
CA LYS A 13 -35.73 12.81 8.83
C LYS A 13 -35.59 13.66 7.56
N ASP A 14 -34.89 14.78 7.64
CA ASP A 14 -34.78 15.71 6.52
C ASP A 14 -33.83 15.17 5.45
N PHE A 15 -32.77 14.47 5.87
CA PHE A 15 -31.87 13.78 4.97
C PHE A 15 -32.52 12.56 4.29
N CYS A 16 -33.24 11.73 5.05
CA CYS A 16 -33.91 10.54 4.52
C CYS A 16 -35.05 10.87 3.54
N ASN A 17 -35.69 12.03 3.68
CA ASN A 17 -36.75 12.48 2.77
C ASN A 17 -36.21 13.30 1.58
N GLU A 18 -34.89 13.45 1.43
CA GLU A 18 -34.34 14.12 0.26
C GLU A 18 -34.61 13.30 -1.01
N ASP A 19 -35.14 13.96 -2.03
CA ASP A 19 -35.51 13.31 -3.29
C ASP A 19 -34.32 12.56 -3.90
N GLY A 20 -34.53 11.26 -4.15
CA GLY A 20 -33.55 10.40 -4.80
C GLY A 20 -32.31 10.07 -3.95
N ILE A 21 -32.28 10.40 -2.65
CA ILE A 21 -31.11 10.12 -1.78
C ILE A 21 -30.80 8.62 -1.70
N PHE A 22 -31.84 7.80 -1.61
CA PHE A 22 -31.71 6.35 -1.54
C PHE A 22 -31.05 5.78 -2.79
N GLY A 23 -31.56 6.12 -3.98
CA GLY A 23 -30.98 5.65 -5.25
C GLY A 23 -29.55 6.15 -5.47
N ARG A 24 -29.22 7.35 -5.01
CA ARG A 24 -27.84 7.88 -5.03
C ARG A 24 -26.90 7.11 -4.11
N LEU A 25 -27.38 6.73 -2.90
CA LEU A 25 -26.64 5.90 -1.96
C LEU A 25 -26.43 4.48 -2.51
N GLU A 26 -27.46 3.86 -3.08
CA GLU A 26 -27.35 2.55 -3.74
C GLU A 26 -26.36 2.59 -4.91
N THR A 27 -26.42 3.64 -5.74
CA THR A 27 -25.47 3.82 -6.85
C THR A 27 -24.05 3.95 -6.33
N ALA A 28 -23.83 4.76 -5.30
CA ALA A 28 -22.52 4.92 -4.68
C ALA A 28 -22.01 3.61 -4.08
N GLN A 29 -22.87 2.86 -3.38
CA GLN A 29 -22.51 1.57 -2.81
C GLN A 29 -22.15 0.54 -3.91
N SER A 30 -22.91 0.50 -5.00
CA SER A 30 -22.60 -0.37 -6.13
C SER A 30 -21.24 -0.04 -6.76
N GLN A 31 -20.91 1.25 -6.91
CA GLN A 31 -19.62 1.68 -7.43
C GLN A 31 -18.48 1.34 -6.48
N LEU A 32 -18.67 1.51 -5.17
CA LEU A 32 -17.69 1.12 -4.15
C LEU A 32 -17.42 -0.38 -4.18
N ASN A 33 -18.46 -1.21 -4.26
CA ASN A 33 -18.32 -2.66 -4.35
C ASN A 33 -17.55 -3.09 -5.61
N LEU A 34 -17.75 -2.41 -6.74
CA LEU A 34 -16.99 -2.67 -7.97
C LEU A 34 -15.51 -2.36 -7.78
N CYS A 35 -15.20 -1.20 -7.21
CA CYS A 35 -13.82 -0.77 -6.93
C CYS A 35 -13.14 -1.72 -5.93
N GLU A 36 -13.83 -2.11 -4.86
CA GLU A 36 -13.32 -3.04 -3.87
C GLU A 36 -12.99 -4.40 -4.49
N LYS A 37 -13.88 -4.93 -5.34
CA LYS A 37 -13.64 -6.19 -6.04
C LYS A 37 -12.42 -6.10 -6.95
N ALA A 38 -12.33 -5.05 -7.78
CA ALA A 38 -11.21 -4.86 -8.69
C ALA A 38 -9.88 -4.71 -7.94
N LEU A 39 -9.90 -4.02 -6.79
CA LEU A 39 -8.74 -3.88 -5.92
C LEU A 39 -8.31 -5.24 -5.35
N ASN A 40 -9.25 -6.02 -4.81
CA ASN A 40 -8.96 -7.35 -4.27
C ASN A 40 -8.39 -8.29 -5.35
N ASP A 41 -8.98 -8.31 -6.54
CA ASP A 41 -8.50 -9.12 -7.66
C ASP A 41 -7.06 -8.74 -8.08
N PHE A 42 -6.77 -7.43 -8.12
CA PHE A 42 -5.42 -6.93 -8.39
C PHE A 42 -4.41 -7.37 -7.31
N MET A 43 -4.79 -7.24 -6.05
CA MET A 43 -3.94 -7.59 -4.90
C MET A 43 -3.65 -9.08 -4.85
N ASP A 44 -4.64 -9.92 -5.13
CA ASP A 44 -4.46 -11.38 -5.21
C ASP A 44 -3.61 -11.79 -6.42
N GLY A 45 -3.69 -11.03 -7.52
CA GLY A 45 -2.75 -11.14 -8.63
C GLY A 45 -1.30 -10.88 -8.19
N LYS A 46 -1.06 -9.81 -7.43
CA LYS A 46 0.28 -9.49 -6.90
C LYS A 46 0.78 -10.51 -5.89
N ARG A 47 -0.08 -11.04 -5.01
CA ARG A 47 0.27 -12.13 -4.08
C ARG A 47 0.67 -13.41 -4.79
N ARG A 48 -0.05 -13.79 -5.86
CA ARG A 48 0.32 -14.96 -6.68
C ARG A 48 1.67 -14.77 -7.38
N ALA A 49 1.96 -13.56 -7.86
CA ALA A 49 3.23 -13.26 -8.51
C ALA A 49 4.42 -13.28 -7.53
N PHE A 50 4.20 -12.87 -6.27
CA PHE A 50 5.22 -12.88 -5.23
C PHE A 50 4.63 -13.40 -3.91
N PRO A 51 4.75 -14.72 -3.62
CA PRO A 51 4.09 -15.36 -2.49
C PRO A 51 4.45 -14.80 -1.10
N ARG A 52 5.56 -14.07 -0.96
CA ARG A 52 5.88 -13.43 0.33
C ARG A 52 4.86 -12.35 0.71
N PHE A 53 4.11 -11.81 -0.24
CA PHE A 53 3.04 -10.87 0.03
C PHE A 53 1.81 -11.49 0.73
N TYR A 54 1.75 -12.82 0.89
CA TYR A 54 0.74 -13.44 1.75
C TYR A 54 0.98 -13.17 3.25
N PHE A 55 2.21 -12.81 3.64
CA PHE A 55 2.57 -12.55 5.04
C PHE A 55 2.41 -11.10 5.47
N VAL A 56 2.07 -10.19 4.55
CA VAL A 56 1.82 -8.78 4.86
C VAL A 56 0.33 -8.48 4.87
N SER A 57 -0.05 -7.48 5.68
CA SER A 57 -1.44 -6.99 5.70
C SER A 57 -1.83 -6.35 4.37
N THR A 58 -3.13 -6.28 4.05
CA THR A 58 -3.60 -5.62 2.82
C THR A 58 -3.20 -4.14 2.77
N SER A 59 -3.21 -3.43 3.90
CA SER A 59 -2.76 -2.03 3.97
C SER A 59 -1.26 -1.89 3.72
N ASP A 60 -0.43 -2.75 4.29
CA ASP A 60 1.02 -2.74 4.03
C ASP A 60 1.31 -3.06 2.57
N LEU A 61 0.61 -4.04 1.99
CA LEU A 61 0.78 -4.40 0.58
C LEU A 61 0.41 -3.24 -0.35
N LEU A 62 -0.65 -2.48 -0.04
CA LEU A 62 -1.00 -1.28 -0.80
C LEU A 62 0.08 -0.21 -0.69
N ASP A 63 0.63 0.00 0.50
CA ASP A 63 1.71 0.98 0.70
C ASP A 63 2.98 0.60 -0.06
N ILE A 64 3.36 -0.68 -0.04
CA ILE A 64 4.47 -1.22 -0.85
C ILE A 64 4.22 -1.01 -2.35
N LEU A 65 3.04 -1.36 -2.84
CA LEU A 65 2.72 -1.30 -4.27
C LEU A 65 2.59 0.14 -4.78
N SER A 66 2.04 1.04 -3.95
CA SER A 66 1.93 2.48 -4.27
C SER A 66 3.27 3.19 -4.29
N ASN A 67 4.23 2.74 -3.47
CA ASN A 67 5.59 3.29 -3.41
C ASN A 67 6.64 2.42 -4.12
N GLY A 68 6.24 1.47 -4.97
CA GLY A 68 7.17 0.50 -5.59
C GLY A 68 8.30 1.10 -6.45
N ASN A 69 8.15 2.37 -6.86
CA ASN A 69 9.19 3.12 -7.58
C ASN A 69 10.17 3.87 -6.67
N THR A 70 9.95 3.86 -5.35
CA THR A 70 10.76 4.57 -4.35
C THR A 70 11.25 3.57 -3.29
N PRO A 71 12.39 2.89 -3.51
CA PRO A 71 12.89 1.85 -2.61
C PRO A 71 12.97 2.27 -1.15
N ALA A 72 13.39 3.51 -0.87
CA ALA A 72 13.51 4.06 0.48
C ALA A 72 12.18 4.02 1.27
N LYS A 73 11.04 4.16 0.60
CA LYS A 73 9.71 4.10 1.25
C LYS A 73 9.23 2.67 1.48
N VAL A 74 9.80 1.70 0.77
CA VAL A 74 9.48 0.27 0.93
C VAL A 74 10.29 -0.38 2.05
N MET A 75 11.47 0.17 2.39
CA MET A 75 12.36 -0.34 3.45
C MET A 75 11.65 -0.71 4.77
N PRO A 76 10.71 0.10 5.31
CA PRO A 76 10.04 -0.23 6.58
C PRO A 76 9.24 -1.52 6.56
N HIS A 77 8.86 -2.01 5.37
CA HIS A 77 8.10 -3.24 5.19
C HIS A 77 8.98 -4.47 4.98
N LEU A 78 10.30 -4.30 4.78
CA LEU A 78 11.20 -5.40 4.46
C LEU A 78 11.20 -6.47 5.53
N SER A 79 11.21 -6.10 6.81
CA SER A 79 11.17 -7.06 7.93
C SER A 79 9.90 -7.89 8.00
N LYS A 80 8.79 -7.40 7.42
CA LYS A 80 7.52 -8.13 7.31
C LYS A 80 7.50 -9.10 6.12
N VAL A 81 8.23 -8.77 5.05
CA VAL A 81 8.31 -9.59 3.82
C VAL A 81 9.45 -10.61 3.92
N PHE A 82 10.55 -10.23 4.55
CA PHE A 82 11.79 -10.97 4.67
C PHE A 82 12.14 -11.25 6.12
N GLN A 83 12.20 -12.54 6.48
CA GLN A 83 12.71 -12.96 7.78
C GLN A 83 14.20 -12.61 7.89
N ALA A 84 14.61 -12.16 9.07
CA ALA A 84 15.99 -11.79 9.41
C ALA A 84 16.58 -10.60 8.63
N VAL A 85 15.78 -9.86 7.83
CA VAL A 85 16.24 -8.66 7.11
C VAL A 85 15.57 -7.43 7.70
N GLN A 86 16.37 -6.48 8.18
CA GLN A 86 15.87 -5.20 8.70
C GLN A 86 15.72 -4.17 7.57
N THR A 87 16.81 -3.89 6.87
CA THR A 87 16.88 -2.86 5.83
C THR A 87 18.02 -3.15 4.86
N TYR A 88 18.04 -2.44 3.74
CA TYR A 88 19.16 -2.41 2.81
C TYR A 88 19.94 -1.10 2.95
N GLU A 89 21.24 -1.18 2.71
CA GLU A 89 22.07 0.00 2.52
C GLU A 89 21.93 0.46 1.07
N LEU A 90 21.58 1.74 0.89
CA LEU A 90 21.23 2.32 -0.41
C LEU A 90 22.25 3.38 -0.82
N GLU A 91 22.82 3.21 -2.01
CA GLU A 91 23.68 4.20 -2.67
C GLU A 91 22.96 4.87 -3.84
N TYR A 92 23.31 6.14 -4.10
CA TYR A 92 22.69 6.96 -5.15
C TYR A 92 23.74 7.38 -6.18
N PRO A 93 24.23 6.46 -7.03
CA PRO A 93 25.33 6.75 -7.95
C PRO A 93 24.98 7.84 -8.95
N ASN A 94 23.69 7.98 -9.31
CA ASN A 94 23.19 8.94 -10.29
C ASN A 94 22.47 10.15 -9.65
N GLY A 95 22.58 10.34 -8.34
CA GLY A 95 21.96 11.43 -7.59
C GLY A 95 20.68 11.02 -6.83
N LYS A 96 20.30 11.83 -5.83
CA LYS A 96 19.26 11.51 -4.84
C LYS A 96 17.84 11.37 -5.41
N ASP A 97 17.58 11.94 -6.58
CA ASP A 97 16.27 11.87 -7.24
C ASP A 97 16.11 10.64 -8.14
N GLN A 98 17.19 9.89 -8.34
CA GLN A 98 17.18 8.65 -9.13
C GLN A 98 17.03 7.43 -8.24
N ARG A 99 16.66 6.30 -8.86
CA ARG A 99 16.51 5.01 -8.17
C ARG A 99 17.88 4.62 -7.56
N PRO A 100 17.93 4.34 -6.24
CA PRO A 100 19.17 3.90 -5.59
C PRO A 100 19.50 2.45 -5.91
N ASP A 101 20.76 2.10 -5.76
CA ASP A 101 21.24 0.72 -5.76
C ASP A 101 21.45 0.23 -4.32
N ALA A 102 21.05 -1.00 -4.03
CA ALA A 102 21.32 -1.68 -2.77
C ALA A 102 22.72 -2.31 -2.79
N VAL A 103 23.56 -1.96 -1.83
CA VAL A 103 24.96 -2.45 -1.75
C VAL A 103 25.18 -3.47 -0.63
N GLY A 104 24.22 -3.60 0.28
CA GLY A 104 24.26 -4.58 1.36
C GLY A 104 22.95 -4.63 2.12
N MET A 105 22.87 -5.56 3.08
CA MET A 105 21.72 -5.71 3.97
C MET A 105 22.12 -5.77 5.44
N GLU A 106 21.26 -5.22 6.29
CA GLU A 106 21.37 -5.30 7.74
C GLU A 106 20.37 -6.34 8.27
N SER A 107 20.84 -7.20 9.17
CA SER A 107 20.01 -8.19 9.85
C SER A 107 19.11 -7.55 10.91
N CYS A 108 17.90 -8.09 11.09
CA CYS A 108 17.03 -7.70 12.21
C CYS A 108 17.28 -8.49 13.50
N VAL A 109 18.29 -9.37 13.49
CA VAL A 109 18.71 -10.17 14.65
C VAL A 109 20.19 -9.87 14.91
N GLY A 110 20.48 -9.19 16.01
CA GLY A 110 21.84 -8.77 16.36
C GLY A 110 22.28 -7.52 15.59
N VAL A 111 23.56 -7.49 15.20
CA VAL A 111 24.21 -6.35 14.51
C VAL A 111 24.99 -6.80 13.28
N GLU A 112 24.45 -7.77 12.55
CA GLU A 112 25.09 -8.34 11.36
C GLU A 112 24.82 -7.49 10.11
N TYR A 113 25.88 -7.22 9.37
CA TYR A 113 25.84 -6.57 8.06
C TYR A 113 26.43 -7.52 7.00
N VAL A 114 25.77 -7.62 5.86
CA VAL A 114 26.20 -8.46 4.74
C VAL A 114 26.29 -7.61 3.47
N PRO A 115 27.50 -7.36 2.93
CA PRO A 115 27.64 -6.68 1.64
C PRO A 115 27.18 -7.59 0.50
N PHE A 116 26.57 -6.99 -0.52
CA PHE A 116 26.20 -7.71 -1.73
C PHE A 116 27.41 -7.85 -2.67
N PRO A 117 27.52 -8.95 -3.45
CA PRO A 117 28.62 -9.13 -4.39
C PRO A 117 28.65 -8.03 -5.47
N GLU A 118 27.47 -7.58 -5.88
CA GLU A 118 27.27 -6.53 -6.88
C GLU A 118 26.09 -5.62 -6.44
N PRO A 119 26.16 -4.30 -6.66
CA PRO A 119 25.05 -3.40 -6.39
C PRO A 119 23.78 -3.81 -7.13
N THR A 120 22.65 -3.85 -6.43
CA THR A 120 21.36 -4.28 -6.98
C THR A 120 20.39 -3.10 -7.10
N PRO A 121 19.88 -2.78 -8.30
CA PRO A 121 18.97 -1.65 -8.51
C PRO A 121 17.54 -1.85 -7.95
#